data_AF-A0A925YEL1-F1
#
_entry.id   AF-A0A925YEL1-F1
#
_cell.length_a   1.000
_cell.length_b   1.000
_cell.length_c   1.000
_cell.angle_alpha   90.00
_cell.angle_beta   90.00
_cell.angle_gamma   90.00
#
_symmetry.space_group_name_H-M   'P 1'
#
loop_
_entity.id
_entity.type
_entity.pdbx_description
1 polymer ?
#
loop_
_entity_poly.entity_id
_entity_poly.type
_entity_poly.pdbx_seq_one_letter_code
_entity_poly.pdbx_strand_id
1 'polypeptide(L)'
;MIPTNSFSGRVVALPETRELDRLAELLEGEGARAWRCPMVAILDAPDPAPSESWLHLLVAGGMDDVILLTGEGLRRLMGVADRLSIAAEVTIALGRVRKITRGPKPARALKDLGLPTDLPAAVPTSVGIMDELRALDLRGRRVGVQLYGAEPSRDLCAFIEAAGATVFPVAPYIYAAASDLAQVVELIAEMSAGRVDVIAFTSASQIERLFEVARAQKLEPTLAQGLSLTRVAAIGPIAAEALRRHGVQPAIVPEKAYVMKRLVSAIVAALT
;
A
#
# COMPACT_ATOMS: atom_id res chain seq x y z
N MET A 1 14.65 20.17 -37.59
CA MET A 1 13.73 20.70 -36.56
C MET A 1 13.71 19.67 -35.45
N ILE A 2 14.43 19.91 -34.35
CA ILE A 2 14.46 18.98 -33.21
C ILE A 2 13.09 19.11 -32.52
N PRO A 3 12.34 18.03 -32.28
CA PRO A 3 11.06 18.14 -31.58
C PRO A 3 11.34 18.75 -30.20
N THR A 4 10.79 19.93 -29.94
CA THR A 4 10.77 20.51 -28.60
C THR A 4 9.85 19.62 -27.76
N ASN A 5 10.44 18.73 -26.96
CA ASN A 5 9.70 17.87 -26.06
C ASN A 5 8.98 18.76 -25.03
N SER A 6 7.67 18.98 -25.17
CA SER A 6 6.87 19.88 -24.30
C SER A 6 6.80 19.42 -22.83
N PHE A 7 7.27 18.20 -22.59
CA PHE A 7 7.47 17.62 -21.27
C PHE A 7 8.73 18.15 -20.56
N SER A 8 9.70 18.67 -21.32
CA SER A 8 10.94 19.21 -20.77
C SER A 8 10.67 20.41 -19.86
N GLY A 9 11.23 20.39 -18.64
CA GLY A 9 11.07 21.45 -17.64
C GLY A 9 9.80 21.35 -16.78
N ARG A 10 8.90 20.39 -17.06
CA ARG A 10 7.71 20.15 -16.24
C ARG A 10 8.09 19.70 -14.82
N VAL A 11 7.36 20.17 -13.83
CA VAL A 11 7.57 19.83 -12.41
C VAL A 11 6.66 18.66 -12.03
N VAL A 12 7.26 17.53 -11.67
CA VAL A 12 6.53 16.32 -11.27
C VAL A 12 6.76 16.02 -9.79
N ALA A 13 5.73 16.17 -8.96
CA ALA A 13 5.76 15.82 -7.55
C ALA A 13 5.67 14.31 -7.33
N LEU A 14 6.55 13.80 -6.46
CA LEU A 14 6.77 12.38 -6.19
C LEU A 14 6.55 12.06 -4.70
N PRO A 15 5.33 11.63 -4.35
CA PRO A 15 4.97 11.05 -3.05
C PRO A 15 5.67 9.71 -2.70
N GLU A 16 6.31 9.05 -3.66
CA GLU A 16 6.97 7.75 -3.49
C GLU A 16 8.07 7.77 -2.43
N THR A 17 8.27 6.64 -1.75
CA THR A 17 9.27 6.50 -0.68
C THR A 17 10.23 5.35 -0.95
N ARG A 18 9.75 4.20 -1.47
CA ARG A 18 10.57 2.99 -1.60
C ARG A 18 11.47 2.99 -2.84
N GLU A 19 10.97 3.49 -3.95
CA GLU A 19 11.72 3.59 -5.22
C GLU A 19 11.72 5.02 -5.74
N LEU A 20 11.81 5.99 -4.81
CA LEU A 20 11.74 7.42 -5.10
C LEU A 20 12.80 7.84 -6.11
N ASP A 21 14.06 7.47 -5.86
CA ASP A 21 15.18 7.84 -6.74
C ASP A 21 15.03 7.25 -8.12
N ARG A 22 14.68 5.96 -8.20
CA ARG A 22 14.41 5.28 -9.47
C ARG A 22 13.29 5.95 -10.26
N LEU A 23 12.19 6.34 -9.61
CA LEU A 23 11.09 7.02 -10.28
C LEU A 23 11.49 8.42 -10.75
N ALA A 24 12.26 9.14 -9.92
CA ALA A 24 12.76 10.46 -10.25
C ALA A 24 13.73 10.41 -11.45
N GLU A 25 14.68 9.48 -11.45
CA GLU A 25 15.63 9.25 -12.56
C GLU A 25 14.91 8.98 -13.89
N LEU A 26 13.84 8.17 -13.87
CA LEU A 26 13.06 7.89 -15.06
C LEU A 26 12.37 9.14 -15.63
N LEU A 27 11.89 10.04 -14.76
CA LEU A 27 11.22 11.28 -15.18
C LEU A 27 12.22 12.36 -15.59
N GLU A 28 13.34 12.47 -14.86
CA GLU A 28 14.44 13.39 -15.17
C GLU A 28 15.11 13.00 -16.50
N GLY A 29 15.22 11.71 -16.80
CA GLY A 29 15.69 11.21 -18.10
C GLY A 29 14.80 11.61 -19.29
N GLU A 30 13.52 11.89 -19.05
CA GLU A 30 12.58 12.42 -20.05
C GLU A 30 12.57 13.97 -20.10
N GLY A 31 13.35 14.62 -19.23
CA GLY A 31 13.54 16.07 -19.18
C GLY A 31 12.70 16.82 -18.13
N ALA A 32 11.95 16.12 -17.26
CA ALA A 32 11.20 16.76 -16.18
C ALA A 32 12.10 17.12 -14.98
N ARG A 33 11.60 17.99 -14.11
CA ARG A 33 12.17 18.25 -12.78
C ARG A 33 11.34 17.50 -11.73
N ALA A 34 11.97 16.55 -11.03
CA ALA A 34 11.30 15.81 -9.98
C ALA A 34 11.28 16.58 -8.65
N TRP A 35 10.09 16.86 -8.13
CA TRP A 35 9.89 17.33 -6.76
C TRP A 35 9.69 16.13 -5.85
N ARG A 36 10.72 15.75 -5.12
CA ARG A 36 10.70 14.60 -4.20
C ARG A 36 10.00 15.00 -2.90
N CYS A 37 8.95 14.29 -2.50
CA CYS A 37 8.21 14.53 -1.27
C CYS A 37 7.69 13.19 -0.70
N PRO A 38 8.57 12.33 -0.15
CA PRO A 38 8.20 10.98 0.25
C PRO A 38 7.14 10.99 1.35
N MET A 39 5.94 10.49 1.09
CA MET A 39 4.82 10.65 2.03
C MET A 39 4.84 9.64 3.18
N VAL A 40 5.24 8.39 2.93
CA VAL A 40 4.99 7.29 3.85
C VAL A 40 6.16 6.32 3.92
N ALA A 41 6.74 6.17 5.11
CA ALA A 41 7.71 5.12 5.43
C ALA A 41 6.98 3.92 6.03
N ILE A 42 7.42 2.72 5.67
CA ILE A 42 6.99 1.49 6.33
C ILE A 42 8.10 1.09 7.28
N LEU A 43 7.83 1.17 8.58
CA LEU A 43 8.75 0.76 9.64
C LEU A 43 8.25 -0.54 10.26
N ASP A 44 9.16 -1.36 10.77
CA ASP A 44 8.79 -2.46 11.68
C ASP A 44 7.93 -1.90 12.84
N ALA A 45 7.01 -2.71 13.37
CA ALA A 45 6.27 -2.31 14.54
C ALA A 45 7.25 -1.99 15.69
N PRO A 46 7.06 -0.88 16.44
CA PRO A 46 8.01 -0.48 17.49
C PRO A 46 8.20 -1.54 18.57
N ASP A 47 7.13 -2.26 18.89
CA ASP A 47 7.16 -3.42 19.76
C ASP A 47 7.07 -4.71 18.91
N PRO A 48 8.11 -5.56 18.92
CA PRO A 48 8.08 -6.82 18.20
C PRO A 48 7.27 -7.91 18.91
N ALA A 49 7.03 -7.81 20.23
CA ALA A 49 6.48 -8.89 21.05
C ALA A 49 5.13 -9.45 20.55
N PRO A 50 4.18 -8.64 20.01
CA PRO A 50 2.97 -9.16 19.41
C PRO A 50 3.23 -10.03 18.17
N SER A 51 4.22 -9.65 17.35
CA SER A 51 4.61 -10.44 16.18
C SER A 51 5.31 -11.74 16.58
N GLU A 52 6.20 -11.70 17.56
CA GLU A 52 6.86 -12.88 18.11
C GLU A 52 5.84 -13.88 18.67
N SER A 53 4.91 -13.40 19.49
CA SER A 53 3.84 -14.23 20.09
C SER A 53 2.95 -14.86 19.02
N TRP A 54 2.60 -14.09 17.98
CA TRP A 54 1.79 -14.57 16.88
C TRP A 54 2.50 -15.67 16.07
N LEU A 55 3.81 -15.50 15.82
CA LEU A 55 4.63 -16.51 15.13
C LEU A 55 4.79 -17.79 15.94
N HIS A 56 5.03 -17.67 17.25
CA HIS A 56 5.08 -18.83 18.13
C HIS A 56 3.74 -19.57 18.20
N LEU A 57 2.62 -18.85 18.24
CA LEU A 57 1.28 -19.44 18.18
C LEU A 57 1.07 -20.21 16.87
N LEU A 58 1.48 -19.64 15.73
CA LEU A 58 1.42 -20.31 14.43
C LEU A 58 2.27 -21.60 14.42
N VAL A 59 3.53 -21.52 14.85
CA VAL A 59 4.46 -22.66 14.90
C VAL A 59 3.95 -23.77 15.81
N ALA A 60 3.30 -23.43 16.93
CA ALA A 60 2.69 -24.38 17.85
C ALA A 60 1.41 -25.05 17.32
N GLY A 61 0.97 -24.75 16.09
CA GLY A 61 -0.30 -25.27 15.54
C GLY A 61 -1.52 -24.58 16.16
N GLY A 62 -1.34 -23.35 16.65
CA GLY A 62 -2.35 -22.52 17.28
C GLY A 62 -3.37 -21.89 16.32
N MET A 63 -3.18 -22.04 15.01
CA MET A 63 -4.03 -21.45 13.97
C MET A 63 -4.42 -22.50 12.94
N ASP A 64 -5.65 -22.39 12.44
CA ASP A 64 -6.17 -23.23 11.37
C ASP A 64 -6.18 -22.49 10.03
N ASP A 65 -6.28 -21.16 10.07
CA ASP A 65 -6.28 -20.24 8.93
C ASP A 65 -5.35 -19.05 9.17
N VAL A 66 -4.75 -18.55 8.09
CA VAL A 66 -4.01 -17.29 8.09
C VAL A 66 -4.51 -16.41 6.94
N ILE A 67 -4.97 -15.21 7.28
CA ILE A 67 -5.37 -14.16 6.34
C ILE A 67 -4.23 -13.14 6.20
N LEU A 68 -3.75 -12.95 4.97
CA LEU A 68 -2.70 -12.00 4.62
C LEU A 68 -3.28 -10.84 3.79
N LEU A 69 -3.32 -9.65 4.40
CA LEU A 69 -3.82 -8.44 3.73
C LEU A 69 -2.75 -7.79 2.84
N THR A 70 -1.47 -7.93 3.17
CA THR A 70 -0.35 -7.39 2.39
C THR A 70 0.82 -8.36 2.30
N GLY A 71 1.57 -8.27 1.20
CA GLY A 71 2.86 -8.98 1.10
C GLY A 71 3.92 -8.38 2.01
N GLU A 72 3.79 -7.09 2.36
CA GLU A 72 4.73 -6.43 3.27
C GLU A 72 4.62 -6.98 4.69
N GLY A 73 3.40 -7.19 5.19
CA GLY A 73 3.24 -7.74 6.53
C GLY A 73 3.80 -9.16 6.64
N LEU A 74 3.61 -10.00 5.63
CA LEU A 74 4.26 -11.32 5.61
C LEU A 74 5.79 -11.20 5.63
N ARG A 75 6.38 -10.33 4.81
CA ARG A 75 7.85 -10.13 4.81
C ARG A 75 8.38 -9.64 6.16
N ARG A 76 7.64 -8.75 6.84
CA ARG A 76 8.01 -8.23 8.17
C ARG A 76 7.92 -9.31 9.23
N LEU A 77 6.87 -10.13 9.19
CA LEU A 77 6.75 -11.33 10.03
C LEU A 77 7.92 -12.30 9.79
N MET A 78 8.29 -12.56 8.54
CA MET A 78 9.46 -13.40 8.24
C MET A 78 10.76 -12.78 8.74
N GLY A 79 10.93 -11.45 8.65
CA GLY A 79 12.08 -10.77 9.25
C GLY A 79 12.15 -10.88 10.78
N VAL A 80 10.99 -10.87 11.46
CA VAL A 80 10.92 -11.20 12.90
C VAL A 80 11.31 -12.67 13.13
N ALA A 81 10.79 -13.60 12.31
CA ALA A 81 11.11 -15.02 12.41
C ALA A 81 12.60 -15.32 12.17
N ASP A 82 13.25 -14.60 11.26
CA ASP A 82 14.69 -14.68 11.02
C ASP A 82 15.48 -14.24 12.26
N ARG A 83 15.10 -13.11 12.88
CA ARG A 83 15.73 -12.63 14.13
C ARG A 83 15.56 -13.62 15.28
N LEU A 84 14.43 -14.31 15.33
CA LEU A 84 14.14 -15.37 16.29
C LEU A 84 14.77 -16.73 15.92
N SER A 85 15.40 -16.86 14.75
CA SER A 85 15.91 -18.12 14.22
C SER A 85 14.86 -19.24 14.08
N ILE A 86 13.59 -18.88 13.78
CA ILE A 86 12.47 -19.81 13.59
C ILE A 86 11.83 -19.73 12.19
N ALA A 87 12.52 -19.11 11.23
CA ALA A 87 11.96 -18.85 9.89
C ALA A 87 11.53 -20.13 9.16
N ALA A 88 12.32 -21.22 9.27
CA ALA A 88 11.99 -22.50 8.65
C ALA A 88 10.73 -23.12 9.25
N GLU A 89 10.59 -23.07 10.57
CA GLU A 89 9.44 -23.56 11.33
C GLU A 89 8.18 -22.78 10.97
N VAL A 90 8.30 -21.46 10.83
CA VAL A 90 7.19 -20.59 10.38
C VAL A 90 6.78 -20.95 8.96
N THR A 91 7.70 -21.12 8.03
CA THR A 91 7.38 -21.55 6.64
C THR A 91 6.69 -22.92 6.63
N ILE A 92 7.16 -23.88 7.42
CA ILE A 92 6.53 -25.20 7.57
C ILE A 92 5.10 -25.06 8.14
N ALA A 93 4.91 -24.24 9.17
CA ALA A 93 3.60 -24.01 9.78
C ALA A 93 2.63 -23.34 8.81
N LEU A 94 3.07 -22.32 8.06
CA LEU A 94 2.28 -21.71 6.97
C LEU A 94 1.89 -22.74 5.90
N GLY A 95 2.75 -23.74 5.64
CA GLY A 95 2.45 -24.85 4.75
C GLY A 95 1.28 -25.74 5.21
N ARG A 96 0.98 -25.78 6.51
CA ARG A 96 -0.06 -26.63 7.11
C ARG A 96 -1.42 -25.95 7.29
N VAL A 97 -1.44 -24.63 7.41
CA VAL A 97 -2.67 -23.84 7.59
C VAL A 97 -3.26 -23.41 6.25
N ARG A 98 -4.56 -23.12 6.20
CA ARG A 98 -5.17 -22.54 4.99
C ARG A 98 -4.80 -21.05 4.89
N LYS A 99 -4.20 -20.67 3.77
CA LYS A 99 -3.68 -19.33 3.48
C LYS A 99 -4.65 -18.59 2.59
N ILE A 100 -5.24 -17.52 3.13
CA ILE A 100 -6.19 -16.66 2.44
C ILE A 100 -5.50 -15.33 2.14
N THR A 101 -5.53 -14.86 0.89
CA THR A 101 -4.82 -13.62 0.51
C THR A 101 -5.75 -12.58 -0.08
N ARG A 102 -5.63 -11.33 0.38
CA ARG A 102 -6.41 -10.19 -0.16
C ARG A 102 -6.08 -9.85 -1.61
N GLY A 103 -5.01 -10.37 -2.19
CA GLY A 103 -4.72 -10.10 -3.60
C GLY A 103 -3.31 -10.47 -4.03
N PRO A 104 -2.87 -9.98 -5.21
CA PRO A 104 -1.63 -10.45 -5.83
C PRO A 104 -0.36 -10.20 -5.01
N LYS A 105 -0.32 -9.14 -4.19
CA LYS A 105 0.86 -8.78 -3.38
C LYS A 105 1.16 -9.81 -2.27
N PRO A 106 0.21 -10.14 -1.36
CA PRO A 106 0.41 -11.22 -0.39
C PRO A 106 0.60 -12.58 -1.05
N ALA A 107 -0.11 -12.88 -2.15
CA ALA A 107 0.10 -14.12 -2.91
C ALA A 107 1.54 -14.22 -3.46
N ARG A 108 2.10 -13.11 -3.95
CA ARG A 108 3.49 -13.08 -4.40
C ARG A 108 4.47 -13.32 -3.26
N ALA A 109 4.23 -12.72 -2.09
CA ALA A 109 5.09 -12.91 -0.93
C ALA A 109 5.08 -14.38 -0.44
N LEU A 110 3.93 -15.06 -0.45
CA LEU A 110 3.87 -16.50 -0.20
C LEU A 110 4.68 -17.30 -1.24
N LYS A 111 4.54 -16.95 -2.52
CA LYS A 111 5.27 -17.62 -3.59
C LYS A 111 6.79 -17.48 -3.44
N ASP A 112 7.27 -16.32 -2.99
CA ASP A 112 8.70 -16.09 -2.74
C ASP A 112 9.21 -16.99 -1.57
N LEU A 113 8.32 -17.49 -0.70
CA LEU A 113 8.60 -18.53 0.31
C LEU A 113 8.37 -19.97 -0.18
N GLY A 114 8.05 -20.16 -1.45
CA GLY A 114 7.71 -21.47 -2.02
C GLY A 114 6.32 -22.00 -1.64
N LEU A 115 5.43 -21.14 -1.11
CA LEU A 115 4.09 -21.51 -0.67
C LEU A 115 3.01 -21.02 -1.64
N PRO A 116 1.95 -21.82 -1.89
CA PRO A 116 0.79 -21.36 -2.64
C PRO A 116 -0.16 -20.53 -1.77
N THR A 117 -1.03 -19.75 -2.43
CA THR A 117 -2.28 -19.28 -1.82
C THR A 117 -3.33 -20.38 -1.96
N ASP A 118 -4.08 -20.67 -0.90
CA ASP A 118 -5.19 -21.62 -0.96
C ASP A 118 -6.50 -20.95 -1.39
N LEU A 119 -6.76 -19.74 -0.87
CA LEU A 119 -7.98 -18.98 -1.17
C LEU A 119 -7.66 -17.50 -1.47
N PRO A 120 -7.44 -17.13 -2.74
CA PRO A 120 -7.27 -15.73 -3.12
C PRO A 120 -8.64 -15.03 -3.21
N ALA A 121 -8.77 -13.83 -2.62
CA ALA A 121 -9.99 -13.05 -2.79
C ALA A 121 -10.18 -12.63 -4.26
N ALA A 122 -11.37 -12.89 -4.81
CA ALA A 122 -11.73 -12.48 -6.17
C ALA A 122 -11.64 -10.95 -6.35
N VAL A 123 -12.09 -10.19 -5.34
CA VAL A 123 -11.97 -8.73 -5.27
C VAL A 123 -10.92 -8.37 -4.22
N PRO A 124 -9.92 -7.53 -4.53
CA PRO A 124 -8.78 -7.33 -3.63
C PRO A 124 -9.06 -6.34 -2.48
N THR A 125 -10.12 -6.61 -1.72
CA THR A 125 -10.65 -5.79 -0.62
C THR A 125 -10.93 -6.66 0.61
N SER A 126 -11.16 -6.05 1.77
CA SER A 126 -11.60 -6.79 2.96
C SER A 126 -12.97 -7.43 2.74
N VAL A 127 -13.87 -6.78 1.99
CA VAL A 127 -15.16 -7.35 1.59
C VAL A 127 -14.97 -8.59 0.72
N GLY A 128 -14.07 -8.55 -0.26
CA GLY A 128 -13.76 -9.73 -1.08
C GLY A 128 -13.25 -10.90 -0.23
N ILE A 129 -12.47 -10.64 0.82
CA ILE A 129 -12.09 -11.69 1.79
C ILE A 129 -13.32 -12.24 2.52
N MET A 130 -14.22 -11.38 3.01
CA MET A 130 -15.45 -11.83 3.67
C MET A 130 -16.31 -12.69 2.74
N ASP A 131 -16.38 -12.34 1.45
CA ASP A 131 -17.13 -13.10 0.44
C ASP A 131 -16.58 -14.53 0.30
N GLU A 132 -15.26 -14.70 0.23
CA GLU A 132 -14.63 -16.03 0.22
C GLU A 132 -14.90 -16.81 1.52
N LEU A 133 -14.85 -16.11 2.66
CA LEU A 133 -15.07 -16.72 3.97
C LEU A 133 -16.52 -17.20 4.19
N ARG A 134 -17.52 -16.59 3.53
CA ARG A 134 -18.93 -17.02 3.63
C ARG A 134 -19.15 -18.45 3.15
N ALA A 135 -18.29 -18.95 2.24
CA ALA A 135 -18.38 -20.31 1.73
C ALA A 135 -17.81 -21.36 2.71
N LEU A 136 -17.26 -20.95 3.86
CA LEU A 136 -16.53 -21.79 4.78
C LEU A 136 -17.25 -21.90 6.14
N ASP A 137 -17.15 -23.06 6.79
CA ASP A 137 -17.53 -23.18 8.20
C ASP A 137 -16.39 -22.68 9.08
N LEU A 138 -16.63 -21.57 9.78
CA LEU A 138 -15.65 -20.92 10.65
C LEU A 138 -15.83 -21.27 12.14
N ARG A 139 -16.88 -22.01 12.51
CA ARG A 139 -17.15 -22.29 13.93
C ARG A 139 -15.99 -23.02 14.59
N GLY A 140 -15.50 -22.43 15.68
CA GLY A 140 -14.38 -22.96 16.47
C GLY A 140 -13.00 -22.83 15.81
N ARG A 141 -12.89 -22.22 14.61
CA ARG A 141 -11.61 -22.05 13.92
C ARG A 141 -10.79 -20.92 14.54
N ARG A 142 -9.47 -21.06 14.50
CA ARG A 142 -8.49 -20.09 14.98
C ARG A 142 -7.83 -19.40 13.79
N VAL A 143 -8.10 -18.11 13.63
CA VAL A 143 -7.76 -17.37 12.40
C VAL A 143 -6.73 -16.30 12.72
N GLY A 144 -5.50 -16.48 12.23
CA GLY A 144 -4.48 -15.44 12.25
C GLY A 144 -4.75 -14.37 11.18
N VAL A 145 -4.70 -13.09 11.54
CA VAL A 145 -4.97 -11.98 10.60
C VAL A 145 -3.80 -11.00 10.60
N GLN A 146 -3.05 -10.96 9.50
CA GLN A 146 -2.02 -9.94 9.30
C GLN A 146 -2.64 -8.62 8.84
N LEU A 147 -2.50 -7.56 9.65
CA LEU A 147 -3.16 -6.26 9.49
C LEU A 147 -2.45 -5.32 8.51
N TYR A 148 -3.21 -4.41 7.90
CA TYR A 148 -2.69 -3.36 7.03
C TYR A 148 -2.11 -2.20 7.86
N GLY A 149 -0.82 -2.29 8.22
CA GLY A 149 -0.22 -1.32 9.13
C GLY A 149 -0.86 -1.40 10.52
N ALA A 150 -1.13 -0.26 11.13
CA ALA A 150 -1.85 -0.18 12.41
C ALA A 150 -3.38 -0.23 12.27
N GLU A 151 -3.93 -0.38 11.06
CA GLU A 151 -5.38 -0.41 10.85
C GLU A 151 -5.99 -1.71 11.41
N PRO A 152 -6.86 -1.62 12.44
CA PRO A 152 -7.37 -2.80 13.16
C PRO A 152 -8.25 -3.73 12.32
N SER A 153 -8.68 -3.32 11.12
CA SER A 153 -9.53 -4.11 10.23
C SER A 153 -10.82 -4.63 10.91
N ARG A 154 -11.44 -3.76 11.74
CA ARG A 154 -12.54 -4.12 12.66
C ARG A 154 -13.67 -4.90 12.00
N ASP A 155 -14.11 -4.47 10.82
CA ASP A 155 -15.23 -5.12 10.12
C ASP A 155 -14.91 -6.57 9.73
N LEU A 156 -13.67 -6.84 9.29
CA LEU A 156 -13.23 -8.19 8.95
C LEU A 156 -13.12 -9.07 10.20
N CYS A 157 -12.50 -8.55 11.26
CA CYS A 157 -12.36 -9.29 12.52
C CYS A 157 -13.74 -9.61 13.11
N ALA A 158 -14.64 -8.63 13.19
CA ALA A 158 -16.00 -8.81 13.69
C ALA A 158 -16.82 -9.80 12.84
N PHE A 159 -16.64 -9.79 11.52
CA PHE A 159 -17.27 -10.76 10.63
C PHE A 159 -16.83 -12.20 10.94
N ILE A 160 -15.53 -12.42 11.15
CA ILE A 160 -14.97 -13.74 11.47
C ILE A 160 -15.45 -14.21 12.85
N GLU A 161 -15.44 -13.33 13.84
CA GLU A 161 -15.92 -13.62 15.21
C GLU A 161 -17.42 -13.94 15.23
N ALA A 162 -18.23 -13.18 14.49
CA ALA A 162 -19.67 -13.44 14.35
C ALA A 162 -19.97 -14.80 13.69
N ALA A 163 -19.05 -15.32 12.87
CA ALA A 163 -19.12 -16.67 12.29
C ALA A 163 -18.66 -17.78 13.26
N GLY A 164 -18.29 -17.44 14.50
CA GLY A 164 -17.93 -18.37 15.56
C GLY A 164 -16.45 -18.75 15.63
N ALA A 165 -15.57 -18.03 14.94
CA ALA A 165 -14.12 -18.22 15.00
C ALA A 165 -13.46 -17.32 16.06
N THR A 166 -12.24 -17.67 16.46
CA THR A 166 -11.34 -16.82 17.26
C THR A 166 -10.32 -16.13 16.37
N VAL A 167 -10.15 -14.82 16.52
CA VAL A 167 -9.25 -14.01 15.68
C VAL A 167 -7.98 -13.64 16.43
N PHE A 168 -6.83 -13.82 15.78
CA PHE A 168 -5.51 -13.42 16.26
C PHE A 168 -4.91 -12.37 15.32
N PRO A 169 -5.21 -11.08 15.52
CA PRO A 169 -4.68 -10.02 14.66
C PRO A 169 -3.22 -9.70 14.99
N VAL A 170 -2.43 -9.35 13.98
CA VAL A 170 -1.04 -8.90 14.15
C VAL A 170 -0.70 -7.77 13.18
N ALA A 171 -0.08 -6.71 13.71
CA ALA A 171 0.41 -5.56 12.94
C ALA A 171 1.95 -5.56 12.97
N PRO A 172 2.63 -6.21 12.01
CA PRO A 172 4.09 -6.34 12.03
C PRO A 172 4.83 -5.10 11.52
N TYR A 173 4.10 -4.08 11.06
CA TYR A 173 4.64 -2.82 10.61
C TYR A 173 3.68 -1.68 10.90
N ILE A 174 4.21 -0.46 10.93
CA ILE A 174 3.45 0.77 10.99
C ILE A 174 3.78 1.67 9.81
N TYR A 175 2.85 2.57 9.49
CA TYR A 175 3.14 3.69 8.61
C TYR A 175 3.69 4.83 9.47
N ALA A 176 4.90 5.27 9.16
CA ALA A 176 5.48 6.50 9.71
C ALA A 176 5.44 7.59 8.62
N ALA A 177 5.40 8.85 9.05
CA ALA A 177 5.63 9.96 8.14
C ALA A 177 7.06 9.85 7.60
N ALA A 178 7.22 9.76 6.27
CA ALA A 178 8.55 9.78 5.65
C ALA A 178 9.06 11.20 5.38
N SER A 179 8.14 12.13 5.15
CA SER A 179 8.44 13.56 4.96
C SER A 179 8.19 14.34 6.22
N ASP A 180 8.96 15.42 6.40
CA ASP A 180 8.60 16.48 7.33
C ASP A 180 7.21 17.03 6.97
N LEU A 181 6.40 17.33 7.99
CA LEU A 181 5.13 18.02 7.85
C LEU A 181 5.29 19.29 7.01
N ALA A 182 6.38 20.04 7.22
CA ALA A 182 6.67 21.25 6.47
C ALA A 182 6.76 21.03 4.95
N GLN A 183 7.38 19.92 4.52
CA GLN A 183 7.52 19.61 3.09
C GLN A 183 6.19 19.28 2.42
N VAL A 184 5.28 18.61 3.13
CA VAL A 184 3.94 18.29 2.59
C VAL A 184 3.09 19.56 2.51
N VAL A 185 3.17 20.42 3.52
CA VAL A 185 2.50 21.73 3.52
C VAL A 185 3.02 22.61 2.39
N GLU A 186 4.33 22.64 2.18
CA GLU A 186 4.96 23.35 1.07
C GLU A 186 4.47 22.79 -0.28
N LEU A 187 4.47 21.48 -0.46
CA LEU A 187 3.95 20.86 -1.68
C LEU A 187 2.49 21.28 -1.96
N ILE A 188 1.62 21.26 -0.93
CA ILE A 188 0.22 21.70 -1.06
C ILE A 188 0.15 23.17 -1.52
N ALA A 189 0.96 24.05 -0.91
CA ALA A 189 1.01 25.47 -1.27
C ALA A 189 1.50 25.67 -2.71
N GLU A 190 2.54 24.97 -3.13
CA GLU A 190 3.14 25.04 -4.46
C GLU A 190 2.19 24.53 -5.55
N MET A 191 1.48 23.43 -5.27
CA MET A 191 0.40 22.94 -6.13
C MET A 191 -0.72 23.99 -6.28
N SER A 192 -1.15 24.60 -5.17
CA SER A 192 -2.22 25.62 -5.21
C SER A 192 -1.82 26.90 -5.96
N ALA A 193 -0.51 27.17 -6.03
CA ALA A 193 0.06 28.26 -6.80
C ALA A 193 0.34 27.90 -8.27
N GLY A 194 -0.01 26.68 -8.71
CA GLY A 194 0.17 26.22 -10.09
C GLY A 194 1.64 25.95 -10.46
N ARG A 195 2.53 25.73 -9.49
CA ARG A 195 3.97 25.48 -9.71
C ARG A 195 4.33 24.00 -9.87
N VAL A 196 3.35 23.12 -9.76
CA VAL A 196 3.48 21.67 -9.95
C VAL A 196 2.57 21.24 -11.11
N ASP A 197 3.15 20.69 -12.17
CA ASP A 197 2.41 20.26 -13.35
C ASP A 197 1.69 18.92 -13.13
N VAL A 198 2.37 17.99 -12.43
CA VAL A 198 1.89 16.63 -12.20
C VAL A 198 2.22 16.18 -10.78
N ILE A 199 1.33 15.41 -10.17
CA ILE A 199 1.63 14.62 -8.97
C ILE A 199 1.40 13.14 -9.27
N ALA A 200 2.40 12.29 -8.99
CA ALA A 200 2.41 10.89 -9.39
C ALA A 200 2.35 9.93 -8.19
N PHE A 201 1.18 9.36 -7.93
CA PHE A 201 0.97 8.41 -6.84
C PHE A 201 1.21 6.96 -7.27
N THR A 202 1.97 6.24 -6.46
CA THR A 202 2.25 4.80 -6.64
C THR A 202 1.56 3.93 -5.59
N SER A 203 0.96 4.53 -4.57
CA SER A 203 0.17 3.81 -3.55
C SER A 203 -1.00 4.63 -3.02
N ALA A 204 -2.02 3.93 -2.51
CA ALA A 204 -3.13 4.56 -1.78
C ALA A 204 -2.65 5.28 -0.51
N SER A 205 -1.64 4.74 0.19
CA SER A 205 -1.15 5.32 1.46
C SER A 205 -0.59 6.73 1.29
N GLN A 206 0.04 7.03 0.15
CA GLN A 206 0.53 8.38 -0.17
C GLN A 206 -0.62 9.39 -0.29
N ILE A 207 -1.74 8.96 -0.88
CA ILE A 207 -2.93 9.78 -1.05
C ILE A 207 -3.57 10.04 0.32
N GLU A 208 -3.80 8.99 1.10
CA GLU A 208 -4.38 9.13 2.45
C GLU A 208 -3.54 10.08 3.32
N ARG A 209 -2.21 9.98 3.24
CA ARG A 209 -1.31 10.87 3.99
C ARG A 209 -1.43 12.33 3.55
N LEU A 210 -1.49 12.60 2.25
CA LEU A 210 -1.65 13.97 1.75
C LEU A 210 -2.94 14.62 2.29
N PHE A 211 -4.05 13.89 2.26
CA PHE A 211 -5.34 14.36 2.78
C PHE A 211 -5.37 14.47 4.31
N GLU A 212 -4.71 13.54 5.03
CA GLU A 212 -4.55 13.61 6.48
C GLU A 212 -3.79 14.88 6.90
N VAL A 213 -2.67 15.19 6.24
CA VAL A 213 -1.90 16.42 6.50
C VAL A 213 -2.74 17.65 6.22
N ALA A 214 -3.42 17.69 5.07
CA ALA A 214 -4.26 18.82 4.72
C ALA A 214 -5.34 19.05 5.79
N ARG A 215 -6.01 17.99 6.27
CA ARG A 215 -6.99 18.09 7.35
C ARG A 215 -6.40 18.56 8.67
N ALA A 216 -5.28 17.97 9.08
CA ALA A 216 -4.63 18.33 10.34
C ALA A 216 -4.16 19.80 10.34
N GLN A 217 -3.79 20.33 9.18
CA GLN A 217 -3.31 21.71 9.01
C GLN A 217 -4.39 22.70 8.52
N LYS A 218 -5.65 22.25 8.36
CA LYS A 218 -6.76 23.06 7.83
C LYS A 218 -6.51 23.63 6.42
N LEU A 219 -5.83 22.85 5.59
CA LEU A 219 -5.44 23.19 4.21
C LEU A 219 -6.31 22.48 3.16
N GLU A 220 -7.44 21.88 3.53
CA GLU A 220 -8.29 21.16 2.58
C GLU A 220 -8.72 22.02 1.38
N PRO A 221 -9.12 23.30 1.54
CA PRO A 221 -9.44 24.16 0.39
C PRO A 221 -8.23 24.42 -0.51
N THR A 222 -7.05 24.63 0.09
CA THR A 222 -5.78 24.84 -0.62
C THR A 222 -5.37 23.59 -1.40
N LEU A 223 -5.50 22.42 -0.79
CA LEU A 223 -5.26 21.15 -1.46
C LEU A 223 -6.24 20.92 -2.62
N ALA A 224 -7.53 21.21 -2.44
CA ALA A 224 -8.52 21.08 -3.50
C ALA A 224 -8.19 21.97 -4.71
N GLN A 225 -7.80 23.22 -4.48
CA GLN A 225 -7.31 24.12 -5.53
C GLN A 225 -6.03 23.58 -6.19
N GLY A 226 -5.07 23.11 -5.39
CA GLY A 226 -3.83 22.54 -5.92
C GLY A 226 -4.09 21.33 -6.83
N LEU A 227 -4.97 20.43 -6.41
CA LEU A 227 -5.37 19.27 -7.19
C LEU A 227 -6.18 19.62 -8.44
N SER A 228 -6.90 20.75 -8.46
CA SER A 228 -7.59 21.21 -9.67
C SER A 228 -6.64 21.81 -10.71
N LEU A 229 -5.49 22.34 -10.27
CA LEU A 229 -4.46 22.94 -11.13
C LEU A 229 -3.37 21.94 -11.54
N THR A 230 -3.22 20.83 -10.80
CA THR A 230 -2.19 19.81 -11.01
C THR A 230 -2.80 18.59 -11.68
N ARG A 231 -2.12 18.02 -12.69
CA ARG A 231 -2.57 16.73 -13.25
C ARG A 231 -2.23 15.59 -12.31
N VAL A 232 -3.26 14.87 -11.86
CA VAL A 232 -3.09 13.76 -10.92
C VAL A 232 -2.87 12.45 -11.70
N ALA A 233 -1.77 11.78 -11.41
CA ALA A 233 -1.43 10.47 -11.96
C ALA A 233 -1.48 9.38 -10.88
N ALA A 234 -2.00 8.21 -11.22
CA ALA A 234 -2.02 7.03 -10.36
C ALA A 234 -1.46 5.82 -11.10
N ILE A 235 -0.58 5.06 -10.45
CA ILE A 235 0.08 3.89 -11.06
C ILE A 235 -0.90 2.78 -11.47
N GLY A 236 -2.07 2.70 -10.84
CA GLY A 236 -3.04 1.63 -11.06
C GLY A 236 -4.33 1.77 -10.24
N PRO A 237 -5.22 0.78 -10.33
CA PRO A 237 -6.62 0.89 -9.92
C PRO A 237 -6.81 1.13 -8.42
N ILE A 238 -5.94 0.57 -7.58
CA ILE A 238 -6.04 0.75 -6.11
C ILE A 238 -5.75 2.21 -5.73
N ALA A 239 -4.73 2.83 -6.33
CA ALA A 239 -4.42 4.24 -6.07
C ALA A 239 -5.47 5.17 -6.71
N ALA A 240 -5.96 4.82 -7.91
CA ALA A 240 -7.04 5.56 -8.55
C ALA A 240 -8.32 5.55 -7.71
N GLU A 241 -8.67 4.41 -7.12
CA GLU A 241 -9.84 4.30 -6.26
C GLU A 241 -9.70 5.10 -4.96
N ALA A 242 -8.50 5.08 -4.36
CA ALA A 242 -8.23 5.93 -3.19
C ALA A 242 -8.42 7.42 -3.49
N LEU A 243 -7.97 7.91 -4.65
CA LEU A 243 -8.24 9.28 -5.11
C LEU A 243 -9.73 9.57 -5.25
N ARG A 244 -10.50 8.65 -5.85
CA ARG A 244 -11.95 8.82 -6.04
C ARG A 244 -12.72 8.92 -4.74
N ARG A 245 -12.31 8.19 -3.69
CA ARG A 245 -12.90 8.32 -2.34
C ARG A 245 -12.74 9.72 -1.74
N HIS A 246 -11.72 10.45 -2.16
CA HIS A 246 -11.50 11.86 -1.81
C HIS A 246 -12.06 12.84 -2.84
N GLY A 247 -12.88 12.37 -3.80
CA GLY A 247 -13.49 13.21 -4.84
C GLY A 247 -12.54 13.61 -5.96
N VAL A 248 -11.36 12.99 -6.07
CA VAL A 248 -10.35 13.31 -7.10
C VAL A 248 -10.40 12.28 -8.22
N GLN A 249 -10.58 12.74 -9.47
CA GLN A 249 -10.45 11.88 -10.65
C GLN A 249 -9.01 11.95 -11.19
N PRO A 250 -8.18 10.89 -11.08
CA PRO A 250 -6.88 10.87 -11.74
C PRO A 250 -6.99 11.05 -13.26
N ALA A 251 -6.28 12.05 -13.79
CA ALA A 251 -6.19 12.32 -15.21
C ALA A 251 -5.33 11.29 -15.97
N ILE A 252 -4.42 10.60 -15.26
CA ILE A 252 -3.44 9.69 -15.86
C ILE A 252 -3.43 8.37 -15.08
N VAL A 253 -3.82 7.28 -15.74
CA VAL A 253 -3.73 5.91 -15.21
C VAL A 253 -3.28 4.97 -16.34
N PRO A 254 -2.18 4.22 -16.20
CA PRO A 254 -1.78 3.25 -17.22
C PRO A 254 -2.84 2.16 -17.42
N GLU A 255 -3.13 1.80 -18.68
CA GLU A 255 -4.18 0.83 -19.02
C GLU A 255 -3.89 -0.59 -18.50
N LYS A 256 -2.64 -1.03 -18.57
CA LYS A 256 -2.18 -2.39 -18.20
C LYS A 256 -0.76 -2.36 -17.65
N ALA A 257 -0.40 -3.40 -16.90
CA ALA A 257 0.91 -3.56 -16.27
C ALA A 257 1.31 -2.34 -15.42
N TYR A 258 0.78 -2.29 -14.19
CA TYR A 258 0.95 -1.20 -13.22
C TYR A 258 2.40 -1.14 -12.66
N VAL A 259 3.35 -0.74 -13.49
CA VAL A 259 4.78 -0.60 -13.20
C VAL A 259 5.25 0.83 -13.48
N MET A 260 6.30 1.28 -12.80
CA MET A 260 6.80 2.68 -12.88
C MET A 260 7.08 3.13 -14.31
N LYS A 261 7.72 2.29 -15.13
CA LYS A 261 8.01 2.64 -16.53
C LYS A 261 6.73 2.99 -17.32
N ARG A 262 5.63 2.27 -17.08
CA ARG A 262 4.34 2.55 -17.74
C ARG A 262 3.68 3.81 -17.21
N LEU A 263 3.79 4.07 -15.90
CA LEU A 263 3.35 5.34 -15.31
C LEU A 263 4.09 6.52 -15.93
N VAL A 264 5.42 6.44 -16.06
CA VAL A 264 6.24 7.48 -16.69
C VAL A 264 5.83 7.68 -18.14
N SER A 265 5.73 6.63 -18.95
CA SER A 265 5.28 6.76 -20.34
C SER A 265 3.89 7.38 -20.46
N ALA A 266 2.97 7.04 -19.56
CA ALA A 266 1.62 7.62 -19.54
C ALA A 266 1.66 9.11 -19.16
N ILE A 267 2.51 9.52 -18.22
CA ILE A 267 2.70 10.92 -17.83
C ILE A 267 3.26 11.74 -18.98
N VAL A 268 4.32 11.24 -19.65
CA VAL A 268 4.93 11.91 -20.80
C VAL A 268 3.91 12.10 -21.91
N ALA A 269 3.24 11.02 -22.33
CA ALA A 269 2.24 11.04 -23.40
C ALA A 269 1.06 11.97 -23.09
N ALA A 270 0.74 12.17 -21.82
CA ALA A 270 -0.33 13.07 -21.42
C ALA A 270 0.03 14.53 -21.68
N LEU A 271 1.31 14.90 -21.57
CA LEU A 271 1.82 16.28 -21.55
C LEU A 271 2.49 16.73 -22.85
N THR A 272 2.75 15.79 -23.77
CA THR A 272 3.14 16.00 -25.16
C THR A 272 1.94 16.19 -26.06
#